data_AF-A0A816GRK0-F1
#
_entry.id   AF-A0A816GRK0-F1
#
_cell.length_a   1.000
_cell.length_b   1.000
_cell.length_c   1.000
_cell.angle_alpha   90.00
_cell.angle_beta   90.00
_cell.angle_gamma   90.00
#
_symmetry.space_group_name_H-M   'P 1'
#
loop_
_entity.id
_entity.type
_entity.pdbx_description
1 polymer ?
#
loop_
_entity_poly.entity_id
_entity_poly.type
_entity_poly.pdbx_seq_one_letter_code
_entity_poly.pdbx_strand_id
1 'polypeptide(L)'
;SSFDLQAIFLNLNLYLNENETDFDSFLLFDTTVKSIPENVFNNITFKSLMFQDNHLLTTIDENAFYYFKDNVEVFETLNTNLSDSQIIFSILKQFTNLRRISMHNDRLTTIPNYAFNHTKLTDIWFGLENRRTNQPIESIGQYAFYNVPNLRLLRIFSPNLTQINKYAFAQRNRSSTNNMLHIYIGGQMLNSTSFPLTSLSRFRNRAVFLRLYFTNLTYLDENIFQPFLETHPSSLIDINYTNMNLQCDCQSAWIQYDYLRDVDELENRVYGYKCWPHDFSNCTLN
;
A
#
# COMPACT_ATOMS: atom_id res chain seq x y z
N SER A 1 -12.61 35.30 -3.54
CA SER A 1 -13.73 34.60 -4.21
C SER A 1 -13.72 33.16 -3.72
N SER A 2 -14.86 32.59 -3.35
CA SER A 2 -14.95 31.16 -3.06
C SER A 2 -14.84 30.39 -4.36
N PHE A 3 -13.92 29.42 -4.42
CA PHE A 3 -13.82 28.49 -5.54
C PHE A 3 -14.96 27.48 -5.44
N ASP A 4 -16.04 27.68 -6.21
CA ASP A 4 -17.23 26.83 -6.22
C ASP A 4 -17.13 25.82 -7.36
N LEU A 5 -16.67 24.61 -7.04
CA LEU A 5 -16.52 23.51 -8.00
C LEU A 5 -17.85 23.13 -8.65
N GLN A 6 -18.95 23.15 -7.91
CA GLN A 6 -20.25 22.73 -8.43
C GLN A 6 -20.74 23.72 -9.48
N ALA A 7 -20.60 25.03 -9.21
CA ALA A 7 -20.93 26.06 -10.19
C ALA A 7 -20.06 25.97 -11.46
N ILE A 8 -18.78 25.61 -11.34
CA ILE A 8 -17.88 25.42 -12.49
C ILE A 8 -18.40 24.30 -13.39
N PHE A 9 -18.69 23.12 -12.81
CA PHE A 9 -19.13 21.97 -13.60
C PHE A 9 -20.57 22.09 -14.11
N LEU A 10 -21.45 22.78 -13.38
CA LEU A 10 -22.77 23.15 -13.90
C LEU A 10 -22.65 24.03 -15.14
N ASN A 11 -21.79 25.05 -15.10
CA ASN A 11 -21.58 25.93 -16.25
C ASN A 11 -20.91 25.19 -17.41
N LEU A 12 -19.88 24.38 -17.15
CA LEU A 12 -19.21 23.60 -18.18
C LEU A 12 -20.19 22.67 -18.92
N ASN A 13 -21.08 22.00 -18.18
CA ASN A 13 -22.07 21.09 -18.75
C ASN A 13 -23.07 21.76 -19.70
N LEU A 14 -23.28 23.09 -19.61
CA LEU A 14 -24.13 23.83 -20.56
C LEU A 14 -23.49 23.98 -21.95
N TYR A 15 -22.18 23.78 -22.06
CA TYR A 15 -21.42 23.95 -23.31
C TYR A 15 -20.97 22.62 -23.93
N LEU A 16 -21.15 21.50 -23.23
CA LEU A 16 -20.79 20.17 -23.72
C LEU A 16 -22.00 19.49 -24.37
N ASN A 17 -21.78 18.80 -25.49
CA ASN A 17 -22.74 17.86 -26.03
C ASN A 17 -22.60 16.49 -25.33
N GLU A 18 -23.60 15.60 -25.48
CA GLU A 18 -23.58 14.26 -24.84
C GLU A 18 -22.33 13.42 -25.16
N ASN A 19 -21.71 13.65 -26.32
CA ASN A 19 -20.49 12.93 -26.74
C ASN A 19 -19.19 13.56 -26.21
N GLU A 20 -19.26 14.67 -25.47
CA GLU A 20 -18.11 15.46 -25.01
C GLU A 20 -17.96 15.47 -23.48
N THR A 21 -18.72 14.62 -22.77
CA THR A 21 -18.73 14.58 -21.31
C THR A 21 -17.68 13.63 -20.72
N ASP A 22 -16.98 12.87 -21.56
CA ASP A 22 -15.97 11.90 -21.12
C ASP A 22 -14.56 12.47 -21.26
N PHE A 23 -13.91 12.72 -20.13
CA PHE A 23 -12.55 13.26 -20.08
C PHE A 23 -11.57 12.23 -19.54
N ASP A 24 -10.31 12.33 -19.99
CA ASP A 24 -9.27 11.43 -19.50
C ASP A 24 -8.85 11.76 -18.06
N SER A 25 -8.82 13.04 -17.67
CA SER A 25 -8.28 13.44 -16.36
C SER A 25 -8.90 14.71 -15.82
N PHE A 26 -9.14 14.71 -14.50
CA PHE A 26 -9.44 15.89 -13.70
C PHE A 26 -8.27 16.16 -12.76
N LEU A 27 -7.70 17.37 -12.84
CA LEU A 27 -6.66 17.85 -11.94
C LEU A 27 -7.19 19.06 -11.16
N LEU A 28 -7.31 18.91 -9.84
CA LEU A 28 -7.46 20.01 -8.92
C LEU A 28 -6.08 20.34 -8.34
N PHE A 29 -5.55 21.53 -8.64
CA PHE A 29 -4.20 21.93 -8.26
C PHE A 29 -4.21 23.27 -7.53
N ASP A 30 -3.56 23.31 -6.36
CA ASP A 30 -3.31 24.54 -5.57
C ASP A 30 -4.54 25.44 -5.41
N THR A 31 -5.63 24.86 -4.90
CA THR A 31 -6.89 25.57 -4.69
C THR A 31 -7.22 25.79 -3.22
N THR A 32 -8.17 26.69 -2.96
CA THR A 32 -8.71 26.93 -1.62
C THR A 32 -9.90 26.02 -1.27
N VAL A 33 -10.14 24.97 -2.07
CA VAL A 33 -11.26 24.03 -1.85
C VAL A 33 -11.04 23.26 -0.55
N LYS A 34 -12.07 23.24 0.30
CA LYS A 34 -12.05 22.53 1.59
C LYS A 34 -12.67 21.15 1.55
N SER A 35 -13.64 20.98 0.65
CA SER A 35 -14.44 19.76 0.53
C SER A 35 -14.88 19.56 -0.91
N ILE A 36 -14.98 18.31 -1.34
CA ILE A 36 -15.62 17.94 -2.60
C ILE A 36 -17.03 17.42 -2.27
N PRO A 37 -18.10 18.12 -2.70
CA PRO A 37 -19.47 17.73 -2.38
C PRO A 37 -19.93 16.55 -3.25
N GLU A 38 -21.09 15.98 -2.89
CA GLU A 38 -21.78 14.99 -3.71
C GLU A 38 -22.06 15.50 -5.13
N ASN A 39 -22.00 14.63 -6.12
CA ASN A 39 -22.38 14.91 -7.51
C ASN A 39 -21.74 16.16 -8.13
N VAL A 40 -20.55 16.57 -7.67
CA VAL A 40 -19.93 17.85 -8.07
C VAL A 40 -19.66 17.95 -9.57
N PHE A 41 -19.48 16.83 -10.27
CA PHE A 41 -19.16 16.78 -11.70
C PHE A 41 -20.38 16.64 -12.61
N ASN A 42 -21.60 16.59 -12.07
CA ASN A 42 -22.83 16.34 -12.84
C ASN A 42 -22.68 15.11 -13.76
N ASN A 43 -22.83 15.31 -15.08
CA ASN A 43 -22.75 14.24 -16.10
C ASN A 43 -21.33 14.06 -16.68
N ILE A 44 -20.35 14.80 -16.18
CA ILE A 44 -18.98 14.77 -16.69
C ILE A 44 -18.22 13.63 -16.01
N THR A 45 -17.56 12.79 -16.81
CA THR A 45 -16.84 11.60 -16.34
C THR A 45 -15.33 11.77 -16.50
N PHE A 46 -14.58 11.10 -15.62
CA PHE A 46 -13.12 11.12 -15.64
C PHE A 46 -12.53 9.72 -15.44
N LYS A 47 -11.47 9.40 -16.20
CA LYS A 47 -10.68 8.19 -15.96
C LYS A 47 -9.63 8.38 -14.85
N SER A 48 -9.11 9.58 -14.69
CA SER A 48 -8.10 9.91 -13.68
C SER A 48 -8.56 11.07 -12.81
N LEU A 49 -8.49 10.89 -11.49
CA LEU A 49 -8.77 11.93 -10.50
C LEU A 49 -7.48 12.28 -9.76
N MET A 50 -7.05 13.54 -9.86
CA MET A 50 -5.78 14.02 -9.31
C MET A 50 -6.00 15.26 -8.44
N PHE A 51 -5.59 15.19 -7.17
CA PHE A 51 -5.68 16.28 -6.21
C PHE A 51 -4.29 16.62 -5.70
N GLN A 52 -3.76 17.77 -6.09
CA GLN A 52 -2.36 18.13 -5.84
C GLN A 52 -2.26 19.51 -5.17
N ASP A 53 -1.48 19.58 -4.10
CA ASP A 53 -1.20 20.81 -3.33
C ASP A 53 -2.46 21.53 -2.80
N ASN A 54 -3.57 20.80 -2.65
CA ASN A 54 -4.80 21.32 -2.05
C ASN A 54 -4.75 21.15 -0.53
N HIS A 55 -3.89 21.92 0.14
CA HIS A 55 -3.68 21.79 1.59
C HIS A 55 -4.94 22.10 2.44
N LEU A 56 -5.96 22.75 1.89
CA LEU A 56 -7.22 22.99 2.61
C LEU A 56 -8.25 21.87 2.43
N LEU A 57 -8.04 20.95 1.48
CA LEU A 57 -8.96 19.86 1.18
C LEU A 57 -8.89 18.80 2.29
N THR A 58 -9.94 18.73 3.10
CA THR A 58 -10.02 17.81 4.26
C THR A 58 -11.04 16.70 4.09
N THR A 59 -12.04 16.89 3.22
CA THR A 59 -13.13 15.92 3.03
C THR A 59 -13.50 15.76 1.56
N ILE A 60 -13.93 14.55 1.21
CA ILE A 60 -14.60 14.23 -0.05
C ILE A 60 -15.87 13.51 0.35
N ASP A 61 -17.01 13.95 -0.17
CA ASP A 61 -18.28 13.26 0.04
C ASP A 61 -18.20 11.84 -0.54
N GLU A 62 -18.77 10.87 0.16
CA GLU A 62 -18.73 9.46 -0.25
C GLU A 62 -19.34 9.23 -1.65
N ASN A 63 -20.26 10.09 -2.07
CA ASN A 63 -20.94 10.03 -3.36
C ASN A 63 -20.40 11.06 -4.38
N ALA A 64 -19.31 11.77 -4.10
CA ALA A 64 -18.74 12.78 -5.00
C ALA A 64 -18.49 12.28 -6.43
N PHE A 65 -18.17 10.99 -6.58
CA PHE A 65 -17.81 10.36 -7.85
C PHE A 65 -18.75 9.19 -8.22
N TYR A 66 -19.88 9.04 -7.53
CA TYR A 66 -20.73 7.84 -7.65
C TYR A 66 -21.22 7.60 -9.08
N TYR A 67 -21.56 8.66 -9.81
CA TYR A 67 -22.10 8.61 -11.17
C TYR A 67 -21.13 7.97 -12.19
N PHE A 68 -19.83 8.22 -12.05
CA PHE A 68 -18.81 7.74 -12.98
C PHE A 68 -17.76 6.85 -12.31
N LYS A 69 -18.11 6.23 -11.18
CA LYS A 69 -17.22 5.33 -10.43
C LYS A 69 -16.65 4.21 -11.31
N ASP A 70 -17.43 3.76 -12.30
CA ASP A 70 -17.00 2.72 -13.23
C ASP A 70 -16.02 3.23 -14.30
N ASN A 71 -15.84 4.54 -14.46
CA ASN A 71 -14.87 5.11 -15.40
C ASN A 71 -13.49 5.32 -14.76
N VAL A 72 -13.43 5.47 -13.44
CA VAL A 72 -12.19 5.81 -12.72
C VAL A 72 -11.20 4.64 -12.73
N GLU A 73 -10.05 4.87 -13.36
CA GLU A 73 -8.91 3.95 -13.42
C GLU A 73 -7.75 4.38 -12.52
N VAL A 74 -7.64 5.68 -12.22
CA VAL A 74 -6.53 6.26 -11.45
C VAL A 74 -7.06 7.24 -10.40
N PHE A 75 -6.59 7.09 -9.17
CA PHE A 75 -6.87 8.03 -8.07
C PHE A 75 -5.56 8.47 -7.42
N GLU A 76 -5.26 9.78 -7.46
CA GLU A 76 -4.03 10.34 -6.94
C GLU A 76 -4.26 11.54 -6.02
N THR A 77 -3.59 11.53 -4.87
CA THR A 77 -3.51 12.66 -3.94
C THR A 77 -2.06 12.95 -3.62
N LEU A 78 -1.72 14.24 -3.60
CA LEU A 78 -0.43 14.74 -3.15
C LEU A 78 -0.68 16.03 -2.37
N ASN A 79 -0.20 16.08 -1.13
CA ASN A 79 -0.24 17.28 -0.30
C ASN A 79 -1.67 17.79 -0.05
N THR A 80 -2.60 16.90 0.28
CA THR A 80 -3.93 17.28 0.79
C THR A 80 -4.00 17.10 2.31
N ASN A 81 -5.16 17.29 2.93
CA ASN A 81 -5.36 17.03 4.35
C ASN A 81 -6.51 16.05 4.60
N LEU A 82 -6.80 15.17 3.64
CA LEU A 82 -7.79 14.09 3.78
C LEU A 82 -7.41 13.18 4.95
N SER A 83 -8.30 13.07 5.95
CA SER A 83 -8.01 12.36 7.20
C SER A 83 -8.96 11.21 7.51
N ASP A 84 -10.18 11.22 6.96
CA ASP A 84 -11.15 10.16 7.22
C ASP A 84 -10.84 8.92 6.37
N SER A 85 -10.11 7.98 6.99
CA SER A 85 -9.73 6.75 6.31
C SER A 85 -10.97 5.92 5.90
N GLN A 86 -12.04 5.88 6.70
CA GLN A 86 -13.22 5.06 6.35
C GLN A 86 -13.89 5.60 5.09
N ILE A 87 -14.12 6.92 5.02
CA ILE A 87 -14.73 7.56 3.85
C ILE A 87 -13.86 7.37 2.61
N ILE A 88 -12.56 7.64 2.71
CA ILE A 88 -11.64 7.53 1.56
C ILE A 88 -11.58 6.10 1.03
N PHE A 89 -11.46 5.10 1.90
CA PHE A 89 -11.45 3.71 1.45
C PHE A 89 -12.83 3.22 0.98
N SER A 90 -13.93 3.80 1.47
CA SER A 90 -15.26 3.54 0.91
C SER A 90 -15.39 4.07 -0.52
N ILE A 91 -14.95 5.31 -0.77
CA ILE A 91 -14.89 5.90 -2.11
C ILE A 91 -14.06 5.03 -3.05
N LEU A 92 -12.83 4.66 -2.64
CA LEU A 92 -11.95 3.83 -3.47
C LEU A 92 -12.60 2.50 -3.86
N LYS A 93 -13.35 1.85 -2.96
CA LYS A 93 -14.06 0.59 -3.23
C LYS A 93 -15.14 0.70 -4.29
N GLN A 94 -15.68 1.89 -4.52
CA GLN A 94 -16.71 2.11 -5.54
C GLN A 94 -16.12 2.05 -6.96
N PHE A 95 -14.82 2.33 -7.12
CA PHE A 95 -14.18 2.41 -8.44
C PHE A 95 -13.90 1.03 -9.03
N THR A 96 -14.81 0.48 -9.83
CA THR A 96 -14.71 -0.91 -10.33
C THR A 96 -13.55 -1.13 -11.32
N ASN A 97 -13.11 -0.07 -12.00
CA ASN A 97 -12.04 -0.12 -12.99
C ASN A 97 -10.68 0.38 -12.50
N LEU A 98 -10.54 0.62 -11.20
CA LEU A 98 -9.32 1.16 -10.60
C LEU A 98 -8.09 0.26 -10.86
N ARG A 99 -7.05 0.86 -11.42
CA ARG A 99 -5.76 0.23 -11.76
C ARG A 99 -4.62 0.73 -10.90
N ARG A 100 -4.72 1.98 -10.42
CA ARG A 100 -3.67 2.67 -9.70
C ARG A 100 -4.22 3.55 -8.59
N ILE A 101 -3.56 3.49 -7.44
CA ILE A 101 -3.74 4.44 -6.34
C ILE A 101 -2.38 5.03 -5.96
N SER A 102 -2.29 6.35 -5.84
CA SER A 102 -1.09 7.03 -5.33
C SER A 102 -1.50 8.12 -4.34
N MET A 103 -1.23 7.92 -3.05
CA MET A 103 -1.65 8.86 -2.01
C MET A 103 -0.48 9.29 -1.14
N HIS A 104 -0.22 10.60 -1.09
CA HIS A 104 0.97 11.17 -0.49
C HIS A 104 0.66 12.42 0.33
N ASN A 105 1.23 12.49 1.52
CA ASN A 105 1.15 13.63 2.43
C ASN A 105 -0.30 14.02 2.74
N ASP A 106 -1.18 13.03 2.88
CA ASP A 106 -2.50 13.21 3.49
C ASP A 106 -2.43 12.87 4.98
N ARG A 107 -3.57 12.68 5.63
CA ARG A 107 -3.69 12.42 7.07
C ARG A 107 -4.35 11.08 7.36
N LEU A 108 -4.16 10.09 6.48
CA LEU A 108 -4.73 8.75 6.66
C LEU A 108 -3.96 8.00 7.75
N THR A 109 -4.67 7.53 8.78
CA THR A 109 -4.07 6.84 9.93
C THR A 109 -4.22 5.34 9.89
N THR A 110 -5.05 4.79 9.00
CA THR A 110 -5.24 3.33 8.89
C THR A 110 -5.54 2.91 7.47
N ILE A 111 -5.04 1.73 7.09
CA ILE A 111 -5.58 0.97 5.95
C ILE A 111 -6.58 -0.03 6.53
N PRO A 112 -7.90 0.11 6.29
CA PRO A 112 -8.91 -0.68 6.99
C PRO A 112 -8.94 -2.15 6.53
N ASN A 113 -9.70 -2.97 7.26
CA ASN A 113 -9.97 -4.35 6.87
C ASN A 113 -10.65 -4.39 5.49
N TYR A 114 -10.23 -5.34 4.65
CA TYR A 114 -10.74 -5.45 3.28
C TYR A 114 -10.75 -4.10 2.54
N ALA A 115 -9.70 -3.29 2.69
CA ALA A 115 -9.61 -1.92 2.17
C ALA A 115 -9.92 -1.82 0.67
N PHE A 116 -9.66 -2.86 -0.11
CA PHE A 116 -9.81 -2.87 -1.55
C PHE A 116 -10.70 -4.01 -2.04
N ASN A 117 -11.32 -3.82 -3.21
CA ASN A 117 -12.15 -4.81 -3.89
C ASN A 117 -11.98 -4.73 -5.42
N HIS A 118 -10.74 -4.86 -5.89
CA HIS A 118 -10.36 -4.49 -7.25
C HIS A 118 -9.52 -5.57 -7.93
N THR A 119 -10.10 -6.25 -8.91
CA THR A 119 -9.37 -7.27 -9.69
C THR A 119 -8.43 -6.65 -10.72
N LYS A 120 -8.60 -5.37 -11.08
CA LYS A 120 -7.77 -4.64 -12.05
C LYS A 120 -6.65 -3.81 -11.42
N LEU A 121 -6.63 -3.66 -10.09
CA LEU A 121 -5.66 -2.84 -9.37
C LEU A 121 -4.28 -3.51 -9.39
N THR A 122 -3.29 -2.81 -9.96
CA THR A 122 -1.93 -3.33 -10.16
C THR A 122 -0.90 -2.61 -9.31
N ASP A 123 -1.11 -1.34 -8.94
CA ASP A 123 -0.12 -0.55 -8.23
C ASP A 123 -0.78 0.33 -7.14
N ILE A 124 -0.21 0.29 -5.93
CA ILE A 124 -0.63 1.09 -4.78
C ILE A 124 0.60 1.75 -4.15
N TRP A 125 0.53 3.06 -3.95
CA TRP A 125 1.54 3.84 -3.24
C TRP A 125 0.93 4.66 -2.11
N PHE A 126 1.40 4.43 -0.88
CA PHE A 126 1.12 5.26 0.29
C PHE A 126 2.44 5.81 0.81
N GLY A 127 2.76 7.07 0.48
CA GLY A 127 4.07 7.64 0.80
C GLY A 127 5.22 7.06 -0.04
N LEU A 128 6.29 7.83 -0.18
CA LEU A 128 7.51 7.49 -0.88
C LEU A 128 8.69 8.22 -0.21
N GLU A 129 9.51 7.45 0.48
CA GLU A 129 10.66 7.97 1.24
C GLU A 129 11.66 8.73 0.36
N ASN A 130 11.98 8.22 -0.83
CA ASN A 130 12.87 8.90 -1.79
C ASN A 130 12.31 10.24 -2.30
N ARG A 131 11.00 10.48 -2.16
CA ARG A 131 10.34 11.74 -2.48
C ARG A 131 10.02 12.56 -1.24
N ARG A 132 10.46 12.12 -0.06
CA ARG A 132 10.13 12.69 1.25
C ARG A 132 8.62 12.86 1.46
N THR A 133 7.83 11.95 0.90
CA THR A 133 6.38 11.91 1.14
C THR A 133 6.03 10.74 2.06
N ASN A 134 5.02 10.90 2.90
CA ASN A 134 4.56 9.87 3.82
C ASN A 134 3.03 9.87 3.94
N GLN A 135 2.50 8.87 4.64
CA GLN A 135 1.16 8.88 5.22
C GLN A 135 1.33 8.55 6.71
N PRO A 136 0.57 9.16 7.64
CA PRO A 136 0.67 8.85 9.07
C PRO A 136 -0.07 7.54 9.43
N ILE A 137 0.02 6.51 8.57
CA ILE A 137 -0.66 5.22 8.76
C ILE A 137 -0.05 4.50 9.96
N GLU A 138 -0.85 4.25 10.99
CA GLU A 138 -0.44 3.54 12.21
C GLU A 138 -0.67 2.04 12.10
N SER A 139 -1.68 1.62 11.32
CA SER A 139 -2.09 0.23 11.21
C SER A 139 -2.54 -0.20 9.81
N ILE A 140 -2.25 -1.46 9.47
CA ILE A 140 -2.79 -2.16 8.31
C ILE A 140 -3.77 -3.23 8.80
N GLY A 141 -5.02 -3.14 8.32
CA GLY A 141 -6.12 -4.01 8.69
C GLY A 141 -5.96 -5.45 8.22
N GLN A 142 -6.71 -6.34 8.88
CA GLN A 142 -6.82 -7.74 8.51
C GLN A 142 -7.46 -7.85 7.12
N TYR A 143 -6.88 -8.70 6.27
CA TYR A 143 -7.35 -8.89 4.88
C TYR A 143 -7.40 -7.60 4.05
N ALA A 144 -6.64 -6.56 4.40
CA ALA A 144 -6.64 -5.26 3.71
C ALA A 144 -6.49 -5.41 2.18
N PHE A 145 -5.59 -6.31 1.74
CA PHE A 145 -5.29 -6.56 0.33
C PHE A 145 -5.91 -7.86 -0.21
N TYR A 146 -6.98 -8.36 0.41
CA TYR A 146 -7.53 -9.68 0.09
C TYR A 146 -8.14 -9.81 -1.31
N ASN A 147 -8.83 -8.78 -1.77
CA ASN A 147 -9.54 -8.80 -3.05
C ASN A 147 -8.77 -8.07 -4.18
N VAL A 148 -7.43 -8.03 -4.11
CA VAL A 148 -6.56 -7.43 -5.15
C VAL A 148 -5.56 -8.45 -5.73
N PRO A 149 -6.05 -9.55 -6.35
CA PRO A 149 -5.20 -10.67 -6.76
C PRO A 149 -4.13 -10.30 -7.80
N ASN A 150 -4.34 -9.21 -8.54
CA ASN A 150 -3.44 -8.74 -9.60
C ASN A 150 -2.54 -7.56 -9.18
N LEU A 151 -2.54 -7.20 -7.89
CA LEU A 151 -1.61 -6.21 -7.36
C LEU A 151 -0.18 -6.67 -7.65
N ARG A 152 0.63 -5.86 -8.32
CA ARG A 152 2.02 -6.15 -8.66
C ARG A 152 2.98 -5.39 -7.75
N LEU A 153 2.61 -4.18 -7.37
CA LEU A 153 3.43 -3.31 -6.56
C LEU A 153 2.62 -2.69 -5.43
N LEU A 154 3.06 -2.92 -4.20
CA LEU A 154 2.60 -2.24 -3.02
C LEU A 154 3.78 -1.50 -2.40
N ARG A 155 3.66 -0.18 -2.25
CA ARG A 155 4.60 0.61 -1.45
C ARG A 155 3.86 1.33 -0.34
N ILE A 156 4.36 1.15 0.87
CA ILE A 156 3.90 1.84 2.06
C ILE A 156 5.14 2.43 2.74
N PHE A 157 5.18 3.75 2.84
CA PHE A 157 6.10 4.46 3.71
C PHE A 157 5.28 5.27 4.72
N SER A 158 5.29 4.82 5.97
CA SER A 158 4.66 5.51 7.08
C SER A 158 5.60 5.47 8.29
N PRO A 159 6.16 6.62 8.71
CA PRO A 159 6.94 6.71 9.94
C PRO A 159 6.19 6.16 11.15
N ASN A 160 4.85 6.21 11.13
CA ASN A 160 3.99 5.87 12.26
C ASN A 160 3.50 4.42 12.28
N LEU A 161 3.85 3.61 11.27
CA LEU A 161 3.34 2.25 11.16
C LEU A 161 3.89 1.36 12.29
N THR A 162 3.01 0.91 13.18
CA THR A 162 3.35 0.03 14.30
C THR A 162 2.69 -1.33 14.23
N GLN A 163 1.56 -1.46 13.50
CA GLN A 163 0.75 -2.67 13.51
C GLN A 163 0.39 -3.16 12.11
N ILE A 164 0.77 -4.40 11.80
CA ILE A 164 0.34 -5.12 10.59
C ILE A 164 -0.55 -6.26 11.05
N ASN A 165 -1.85 -6.27 10.74
CA ASN A 165 -2.73 -7.30 11.27
C ASN A 165 -2.58 -8.68 10.59
N LYS A 166 -3.17 -9.70 11.22
CA LYS A 166 -3.23 -11.07 10.68
C LYS A 166 -3.78 -11.05 9.25
N TYR A 167 -3.15 -11.82 8.36
CA TYR A 167 -3.56 -11.92 6.95
C TYR A 167 -3.66 -10.58 6.21
N ALA A 168 -2.97 -9.52 6.64
CA ALA A 168 -3.02 -8.21 6.00
C ALA A 168 -2.78 -8.29 4.48
N PHE A 169 -1.81 -9.10 4.07
CA PHE A 169 -1.38 -9.27 2.68
C PHE A 169 -1.87 -10.57 2.01
N ALA A 170 -2.78 -11.31 2.66
CA ALA A 170 -3.34 -12.52 2.08
C ALA A 170 -4.06 -12.20 0.77
N GLN A 171 -4.04 -13.13 -0.20
CA GLN A 171 -4.78 -12.97 -1.46
C GLN A 171 -5.95 -13.97 -1.51
N ARG A 172 -7.13 -13.51 -1.93
CA ARG A 172 -8.31 -14.38 -2.09
C ARG A 172 -8.10 -15.39 -3.21
N ASN A 173 -7.73 -14.87 -4.38
CA ASN A 173 -7.58 -15.63 -5.61
C ASN A 173 -6.12 -15.59 -6.07
N ARG A 174 -5.72 -16.56 -6.90
CA ARG A 174 -4.45 -16.49 -7.62
C ARG A 174 -4.46 -15.29 -8.56
N SER A 175 -3.29 -14.68 -8.79
CA SER A 175 -3.15 -13.68 -9.85
C SER A 175 -3.44 -14.32 -11.20
N SER A 176 -4.02 -13.55 -12.12
CA SER A 176 -4.13 -13.95 -13.53
C SER A 176 -2.81 -13.84 -14.28
N THR A 177 -1.75 -13.37 -13.62
CA THR A 177 -0.39 -13.23 -14.17
C THR A 177 0.60 -13.96 -13.28
N ASN A 178 1.71 -14.44 -13.85
CA ASN A 178 2.80 -15.06 -13.08
C ASN A 178 3.78 -14.03 -12.51
N ASN A 179 3.37 -12.77 -12.38
CA ASN A 179 4.24 -11.70 -11.92
C ASN A 179 4.46 -11.79 -10.40
N MET A 180 5.70 -11.63 -9.99
CA MET A 180 6.06 -11.43 -8.58
C MET A 180 5.29 -10.24 -8.00
N LEU A 181 4.81 -10.39 -6.76
CA LEU A 181 4.26 -9.27 -5.99
C LEU A 181 5.42 -8.60 -5.25
N HIS A 182 5.67 -7.33 -5.52
CA HIS A 182 6.64 -6.56 -4.75
C HIS A 182 5.95 -5.76 -3.66
N ILE A 183 6.35 -6.00 -2.41
CA ILE A 183 5.86 -5.31 -1.22
C ILE A 183 7.03 -4.55 -0.62
N TYR A 184 6.94 -3.22 -0.63
CA TYR A 184 7.91 -2.33 0.02
C TYR A 184 7.21 -1.71 1.22
N ILE A 185 7.66 -2.03 2.42
CA ILE A 185 7.11 -1.45 3.66
C ILE A 185 8.23 -0.79 4.44
N GLY A 186 8.03 0.46 4.83
CA GLY A 186 8.98 1.19 5.62
C GLY A 186 8.34 2.17 6.60
N GLY A 187 9.05 2.44 7.69
CA GLY A 187 8.51 3.22 8.79
C GLY A 187 9.34 3.11 10.06
N GLN A 188 9.68 4.26 10.66
CA GLN A 188 10.56 4.34 11.82
C GLN A 188 10.01 3.60 13.05
N MET A 189 8.68 3.54 13.20
CA MET A 189 8.04 2.83 14.30
C MET A 189 7.83 1.33 14.01
N LEU A 190 8.09 0.86 12.78
CA LEU A 190 7.92 -0.55 12.41
C LEU A 190 9.07 -1.37 13.01
N ASN A 191 8.74 -2.29 13.89
CA ASN A 191 9.70 -3.08 14.66
C ASN A 191 9.33 -4.58 14.65
N SER A 192 10.14 -5.42 15.29
CA SER A 192 10.00 -6.89 15.20
C SER A 192 8.67 -7.41 15.76
N THR A 193 8.02 -6.69 16.69
CA THR A 193 6.69 -7.08 17.23
C THR A 193 5.52 -6.54 16.40
N SER A 194 5.78 -5.72 15.37
CA SER A 194 4.74 -5.17 14.49
C SER A 194 4.05 -6.22 13.62
N PHE A 195 4.66 -7.41 13.50
CA PHE A 195 4.16 -8.55 12.73
C PHE A 195 3.64 -9.62 13.69
N PRO A 196 2.32 -9.86 13.78
CA PRO A 196 1.77 -11.02 14.43
C PRO A 196 1.88 -12.25 13.53
N LEU A 197 1.74 -13.43 14.14
CA LEU A 197 1.63 -14.71 13.44
C LEU A 197 0.60 -14.61 12.29
N THR A 198 0.94 -15.16 11.12
CA THR A 198 0.12 -15.16 9.88
C THR A 198 -0.03 -13.83 9.15
N SER A 199 0.59 -12.73 9.61
CA SER A 199 0.56 -11.43 8.91
C SER A 199 1.08 -11.51 7.46
N LEU A 200 2.13 -12.30 7.23
CA LEU A 200 2.74 -12.58 5.93
C LEU A 200 2.40 -13.99 5.43
N SER A 201 1.11 -14.30 5.27
CA SER A 201 0.68 -15.63 4.82
C SER A 201 -0.42 -15.59 3.75
N ARG A 202 -0.66 -16.73 3.11
CA ARG A 202 -1.74 -16.95 2.11
C ARG A 202 -1.59 -16.14 0.82
N PHE A 203 -0.39 -16.12 0.23
CA PHE A 203 -0.11 -15.52 -1.08
C PHE A 203 -0.53 -16.37 -2.29
N ARG A 204 -1.25 -17.49 -2.07
CA ARG A 204 -1.81 -18.34 -3.14
C ARG A 204 -0.76 -18.86 -4.14
N ASN A 205 0.40 -19.28 -3.63
CA ASN A 205 1.53 -19.77 -4.45
C ASN A 205 2.05 -18.72 -5.43
N ARG A 206 2.09 -17.45 -4.99
CA ARG A 206 2.65 -16.34 -5.74
C ARG A 206 4.00 -15.96 -5.14
N ALA A 207 5.01 -15.78 -5.98
CA ALA A 207 6.30 -15.25 -5.55
C ALA A 207 6.14 -13.82 -4.99
N VAL A 208 6.77 -13.55 -3.85
CA VAL A 208 6.73 -12.24 -3.19
C VAL A 208 8.13 -11.74 -2.92
N PHE A 209 8.41 -10.50 -3.33
CA PHE A 209 9.59 -9.76 -2.89
C PHE A 209 9.17 -8.80 -1.79
N LEU A 210 9.60 -9.06 -0.55
CA LEU A 210 9.34 -8.22 0.61
C LEU A 210 10.57 -7.38 0.92
N ARG A 211 10.47 -6.06 0.80
CA ARG A 211 11.52 -5.13 1.21
C ARG A 211 11.10 -4.34 2.43
N LEU A 212 11.95 -4.38 3.45
CA LEU A 212 11.81 -3.66 4.71
C LEU A 212 12.87 -2.56 4.73
N TYR A 213 12.45 -1.29 4.84
CA TYR A 213 13.34 -0.13 4.77
C TYR A 213 12.96 0.93 5.81
N PHE A 214 13.95 1.62 6.39
CA PHE A 214 13.75 2.58 7.48
C PHE A 214 12.97 2.01 8.67
N THR A 215 13.22 0.74 8.97
CA THR A 215 12.56 0.02 10.06
C THR A 215 13.45 -0.05 11.30
N ASN A 216 12.84 -0.27 12.45
CA ASN A 216 13.49 -0.52 13.72
C ASN A 216 13.40 -2.01 14.12
N LEU A 217 13.60 -2.93 13.16
CA LEU A 217 13.58 -4.38 13.46
C LEU A 217 14.87 -4.76 14.16
N THR A 218 14.76 -5.49 15.26
CA THR A 218 15.91 -6.09 15.96
C THR A 218 16.15 -7.53 15.54
N TYR A 219 15.11 -8.23 15.08
CA TYR A 219 15.18 -9.57 14.50
C TYR A 219 14.04 -9.78 13.49
N LEU A 220 14.09 -10.86 12.71
CA LEU A 220 12.95 -11.37 11.94
C LEU A 220 12.45 -12.62 12.67
N ASP A 221 11.19 -12.62 13.11
CA ASP A 221 10.61 -13.78 13.82
C ASP A 221 10.53 -15.02 12.90
N GLU A 222 11.19 -16.11 13.30
CA GLU A 222 11.24 -17.37 12.57
C GLU A 222 9.85 -17.87 12.19
N ASN A 223 8.89 -17.83 13.13
CA ASN A 223 7.53 -18.34 12.94
C ASN A 223 6.70 -17.52 11.94
N ILE A 224 7.21 -16.38 11.49
CA ILE A 224 6.55 -15.48 10.55
C ILE A 224 7.30 -15.48 9.22
N PHE A 225 8.61 -15.25 9.25
CA PHE A 225 9.41 -14.98 8.07
C PHE A 225 9.91 -16.25 7.37
N GLN A 226 10.15 -17.34 8.10
CA GLN A 226 10.48 -18.62 7.46
C GLN A 226 9.26 -19.19 6.70
N PRO A 227 8.05 -19.32 7.31
CA PRO A 227 6.87 -19.75 6.56
C PRO A 227 6.52 -18.82 5.38
N PHE A 228 6.84 -17.53 5.48
CA PHE A 228 6.72 -16.59 4.36
C PHE A 228 7.62 -17.01 3.17
N LEU A 229 8.89 -17.28 3.42
CA LEU A 229 9.81 -17.77 2.39
C LEU A 229 9.35 -19.11 1.82
N GLU A 230 8.84 -20.00 2.65
CA GLU A 230 8.31 -21.30 2.22
C GLU A 230 7.03 -21.20 1.36
N THR A 231 6.34 -20.05 1.33
CA THR A 231 5.12 -19.90 0.51
C THR A 231 5.35 -20.06 -0.98
N HIS A 232 6.57 -19.78 -1.45
CA HIS A 232 6.96 -19.94 -2.85
C HIS A 232 8.51 -19.91 -2.95
N PRO A 233 9.16 -20.80 -3.73
CA PRO A 233 10.62 -20.91 -3.79
C PRO A 233 11.31 -19.61 -4.24
N SER A 234 10.68 -18.84 -5.14
CA SER A 234 11.20 -17.53 -5.60
C SER A 234 10.86 -16.34 -4.69
N SER A 235 10.25 -16.54 -3.51
CA SER A 235 10.01 -15.43 -2.57
C SER A 235 11.30 -14.99 -1.90
N LEU A 236 11.44 -13.69 -1.66
CA LEU A 236 12.67 -13.05 -1.18
C LEU A 236 12.35 -12.01 -0.11
N ILE A 237 13.28 -11.82 0.83
CA ILE A 237 13.29 -10.75 1.82
C ILE A 237 14.51 -9.86 1.55
N ASP A 238 14.30 -8.54 1.54
CA ASP A 238 15.35 -7.51 1.52
C ASP A 238 15.26 -6.69 2.80
N ILE A 239 16.19 -6.93 3.72
CA ILE A 239 16.42 -6.09 4.90
C ILE A 239 17.33 -4.95 4.46
N ASN A 240 16.74 -3.83 4.09
CA ASN A 240 17.51 -2.73 3.52
C ASN A 240 18.54 -2.19 4.54
N TYR A 241 19.68 -1.68 4.04
CA TYR A 241 20.77 -1.10 4.84
C TYR A 241 20.34 0.02 5.81
N THR A 242 19.17 0.60 5.57
CA THR A 242 18.55 1.62 6.43
C THR A 242 18.04 1.06 7.75
N ASN A 243 17.86 -0.26 7.87
CA ASN A 243 17.66 -0.91 9.17
C ASN A 243 19.01 -1.13 9.86
N MET A 244 19.32 -0.25 10.80
CA MET A 244 20.59 -0.30 11.54
C MET A 244 20.52 -1.19 12.79
N ASN A 245 19.31 -1.57 13.25
CA ASN A 245 19.08 -2.09 14.60
C ASN A 245 18.96 -3.61 14.70
N LEU A 246 19.10 -4.33 13.57
CA LEU A 246 19.15 -5.79 13.55
C LEU A 246 20.25 -6.29 14.51
N GLN A 247 19.93 -7.24 15.38
CA GLN A 247 20.81 -7.83 16.38
C GLN A 247 21.21 -9.24 15.93
N CYS A 248 22.46 -9.61 16.20
CA CYS A 248 22.98 -10.94 15.92
C CYS A 248 22.90 -11.80 17.19
N ASP A 249 21.68 -12.03 17.67
CA ASP A 249 21.38 -12.95 18.76
C ASP A 249 20.65 -14.20 18.24
N CYS A 250 20.28 -15.12 19.12
CA CYS A 250 19.64 -16.38 18.72
C CYS A 250 18.31 -16.23 17.97
N GLN A 251 17.64 -15.07 18.04
CA GLN A 251 16.41 -14.83 17.27
C GLN A 251 16.69 -14.61 15.78
N SER A 252 17.94 -14.26 15.44
CA SER A 252 18.40 -14.09 14.06
C SER A 252 19.02 -15.36 13.49
N ALA A 253 19.29 -16.39 14.32
CA ALA A 253 20.08 -17.55 13.94
C ALA A 253 19.44 -18.40 12.83
N TRP A 254 18.11 -18.51 12.82
CA TRP A 254 17.36 -19.35 11.87
C TRP A 254 17.68 -19.01 10.41
N ILE A 255 17.95 -17.73 10.09
CA ILE A 255 18.28 -17.29 8.72
C ILE A 255 19.56 -17.97 8.22
N GLN A 256 20.57 -18.11 9.09
CA GLN A 256 21.81 -18.78 8.74
C GLN A 256 21.61 -20.30 8.63
N TYR A 257 20.85 -20.89 9.56
CA TYR A 257 20.56 -22.33 9.53
C TYR A 257 19.76 -22.74 8.29
N ASP A 258 18.72 -21.98 7.93
CA ASP A 258 17.91 -22.17 6.72
C ASP A 258 18.80 -22.13 5.46
N TYR A 259 19.66 -21.11 5.37
CA TYR A 259 20.62 -20.98 4.27
C TYR A 259 21.62 -22.15 4.20
N LEU A 260 22.17 -22.59 5.34
CA LEU A 260 23.18 -23.66 5.38
C LEU A 260 22.60 -25.06 5.17
N ARG A 261 21.30 -25.27 5.41
CA ARG A 261 20.65 -26.57 5.17
C ARG A 261 20.36 -26.80 3.69
N ASP A 262 20.03 -25.74 2.97
CA ASP A 262 19.51 -25.81 1.60
C ASP A 262 20.50 -25.23 0.57
N VAL A 263 21.81 -25.26 0.87
CA VAL A 263 22.92 -24.66 0.07
C VAL A 263 22.94 -25.14 -1.38
N ASP A 264 22.43 -26.34 -1.65
CA ASP A 264 22.40 -26.93 -2.99
C ASP A 264 21.16 -26.49 -3.83
N GLU A 265 20.17 -25.82 -3.24
CA GLU A 265 18.89 -25.49 -3.92
C GLU A 265 18.44 -24.02 -3.82
N LEU A 266 18.94 -23.21 -2.88
CA LEU A 266 18.46 -21.83 -2.67
C LEU A 266 19.60 -20.80 -2.68
N GLU A 267 19.65 -19.97 -3.73
CA GLU A 267 20.36 -18.68 -3.70
C GLU A 267 19.92 -17.88 -2.47
N ASN A 268 20.82 -17.14 -1.82
CA ASN A 268 20.52 -16.35 -0.61
C ASN A 268 19.19 -15.55 -0.76
N ARG A 269 18.17 -15.96 0.02
CA ARG A 269 16.80 -15.42 -0.07
C ARG A 269 16.54 -14.25 0.88
N VAL A 270 17.48 -13.98 1.78
CA VAL A 270 17.42 -12.88 2.75
C VAL A 270 18.59 -11.93 2.50
N TYR A 271 18.34 -10.91 1.69
CA TYR A 271 19.30 -9.86 1.38
C TYR A 271 19.43 -8.87 2.55
N GLY A 272 20.64 -8.33 2.70
CA GLY A 272 20.95 -7.32 3.72
C GLY A 272 21.03 -7.86 5.16
N TYR A 273 20.91 -9.17 5.35
CA TYR A 273 21.22 -9.80 6.63
C TYR A 273 22.70 -9.59 6.99
N LYS A 274 22.97 -8.86 8.08
CA LYS A 274 24.34 -8.47 8.46
C LYS A 274 25.02 -9.45 9.42
N CYS A 275 24.32 -10.48 9.88
CA CYS A 275 24.80 -11.40 10.90
C CYS A 275 25.45 -12.67 10.33
N TRP A 276 25.68 -12.76 9.01
CA TRP A 276 26.40 -13.87 8.37
C TRP A 276 27.73 -14.24 9.05
N PRO A 277 28.55 -13.28 9.55
CA PRO A 277 29.82 -13.62 10.21
C PRO A 277 29.67 -14.10 11.66
N HIS A 278 28.47 -14.05 12.23
CA HIS A 278 28.24 -14.41 13.63
C HIS A 278 28.14 -15.92 13.82
N ASP A 279 28.65 -16.42 14.94
CA ASP A 279 28.57 -17.84 15.31
C ASP A 279 27.34 -18.09 16.18
N PHE A 280 26.37 -18.83 15.64
CA PHE A 280 25.14 -19.20 16.34
C PHE A 280 25.15 -20.65 16.87
N SER A 281 26.30 -21.31 16.98
CA SER A 281 26.40 -22.72 17.42
C SER A 281 25.77 -22.99 18.79
N ASN A 282 25.71 -21.98 19.65
CA ASN A 282 25.15 -22.09 21.00
C ASN A 282 23.65 -21.79 21.06
N CYS A 283 23.02 -21.43 19.94
CA CYS A 283 21.60 -21.17 19.88
C CYS A 283 20.81 -22.46 19.69
N THR A 284 19.81 -22.68 20.53
CA THR A 284 18.80 -23.72 20.31
C THR A 284 17.78 -23.20 19.30
N LEU A 285 17.66 -23.89 18.17
CA LEU A 285 16.57 -23.67 17.20
C LEU A 285 15.23 -24.11 17.82
N ASN A 286 14.16 -23.39 17.50
CA ASN A 286 12.81 -23.68 17.98
C ASN A 286 12.07 -24.67 17.07
#